data_AF-A0A936VJS7-F1
#
_entry.id   AF-A0A936VJS7-F1
#
_cell.length_a   1.000
_cell.length_b   1.000
_cell.length_c   1.000
_cell.angle_alpha   90.00
_cell.angle_beta   90.00
_cell.angle_gamma   90.00
#
_symmetry.space_group_name_H-M   'P 1'
#
loop_
_entity.id
_entity.type
_entity.pdbx_description
1 polymer ?
#
loop_
_entity_poly.entity_id
_entity_poly.type
_entity_poly.pdbx_seq_one_letter_code
_entity_poly.pdbx_strand_id
1 'polypeptide(L)'
;MLREFKKWVDDRAEEFQQTGFRKAFHKPTSKTGAYLDKDSEKYVARITLWESMELQFEAMDVISGEQAIWEYNQVRDSDEVLTLNSAFIARLR
;
A
#
# COMPACT_ATOMS: atom_id res chain seq x y z
N MET A 1 -14.97 0.86 2.03
CA MET A 1 -13.56 0.54 2.34
C MET A 1 -12.70 0.37 1.10
N LEU A 2 -12.77 -0.73 0.35
CA LEU A 2 -11.98 -0.83 -0.90
C LEU A 2 -12.26 0.30 -1.91
N ARG A 3 -13.52 0.77 -2.00
CA ARG A 3 -13.88 1.93 -2.82
C ARG A 3 -13.17 3.20 -2.38
N GLU A 4 -13.12 3.45 -1.06
CA GLU A 4 -12.48 4.65 -0.51
C GLU A 4 -10.96 4.58 -0.66
N PHE A 5 -10.37 3.40 -0.48
CA PHE A 5 -8.96 3.16 -0.78
C PHE A 5 -8.66 3.40 -2.27
N LYS A 6 -9.47 2.84 -3.18
CA LYS A 6 -9.36 3.07 -4.63
C LYS A 6 -9.43 4.56 -4.96
N LYS A 7 -10.42 5.26 -4.42
CA LYS A 7 -10.58 6.70 -4.61
C LYS A 7 -9.38 7.47 -4.08
N TRP A 8 -8.87 7.13 -2.89
CA TRP A 8 -7.70 7.76 -2.30
C TRP A 8 -6.43 7.58 -3.16
N VAL A 9 -6.26 6.39 -3.76
CA VAL A 9 -5.19 6.12 -4.72
C VAL A 9 -5.36 6.95 -5.99
N ASP A 10 -6.57 7.05 -6.51
CA ASP A 10 -6.88 7.80 -7.72
C ASP A 10 -6.67 9.30 -7.55
N ASP A 11 -7.12 9.85 -6.42
CA ASP A 11 -6.96 11.26 -6.07
C ASP A 11 -5.47 11.66 -5.89
N ARG A 12 -4.57 10.70 -5.70
CA ARG A 12 -3.11 10.91 -5.50
C ARG A 12 -2.25 10.30 -6.60
N ALA A 13 -2.85 9.92 -7.72
CA ALA A 13 -2.16 9.19 -8.79
C ALA A 13 -0.90 9.93 -9.30
N GLU A 14 -0.95 11.25 -9.42
CA GLU A 14 0.18 12.08 -9.86
C GLU A 14 1.34 12.08 -8.82
N GLU A 15 1.02 12.22 -7.53
CA GLU A 15 2.01 12.11 -6.45
C GLU A 15 2.67 10.72 -6.44
N PHE A 16 1.87 9.67 -6.61
CA PHE A 16 2.34 8.30 -6.64
C PHE A 16 3.23 8.03 -7.85
N GLN A 17 2.87 8.55 -9.03
CA GLN A 17 3.71 8.43 -10.22
C GLN A 17 5.08 9.11 -10.02
N GLN A 18 5.12 10.30 -9.42
CA GLN A 18 6.37 11.02 -9.16
C GLN A 18 7.26 10.33 -8.12
N THR A 19 6.67 9.56 -7.21
CA THR A 19 7.37 8.89 -6.12
C THR A 19 7.66 7.41 -6.38
N GLY A 20 7.37 6.90 -7.59
CA GLY A 20 7.64 5.52 -7.99
C GLY A 20 6.58 4.50 -7.56
N PHE A 21 5.42 4.94 -7.08
CA PHE A 21 4.29 4.06 -6.84
C PHE A 21 3.54 3.72 -8.14
N ARG A 22 3.30 2.42 -8.37
CA ARG A 22 2.50 1.89 -9.46
C ARG A 22 1.19 1.34 -8.94
N LYS A 23 0.11 1.89 -9.48
CA LYS A 23 -1.26 1.45 -9.21
C LYS A 23 -1.50 0.07 -9.83
N ALA A 24 -1.86 -0.93 -9.02
CA ALA A 24 -2.25 -2.24 -9.53
C ALA A 24 -3.40 -2.83 -8.69
N PHE A 25 -4.56 -2.99 -9.30
CA PHE A 25 -5.71 -3.63 -8.67
C PHE A 25 -5.90 -5.01 -9.27
N HIS A 26 -5.72 -6.06 -8.47
CA HIS A 26 -6.04 -7.42 -8.89
C HIS A 26 -7.16 -7.99 -8.02
N LYS A 27 -7.94 -8.91 -8.58
CA LYS A 27 -8.77 -9.83 -7.82
C LYS A 27 -7.93 -11.11 -7.60
N PRO A 28 -7.38 -11.37 -6.40
CA PRO A 28 -6.86 -12.69 -6.10
C PRO A 28 -7.97 -13.74 -6.22
N THR A 29 -7.57 -14.98 -6.51
CA THR A 29 -8.47 -16.13 -6.67
C THR A 29 -9.13 -16.59 -5.36
N SER A 30 -8.70 -16.10 -4.19
CA SER A 30 -9.20 -16.53 -2.86
C SER A 30 -9.80 -15.43 -1.97
N LYS A 31 -9.40 -14.15 -2.12
CA LYS A 31 -9.93 -13.01 -1.36
C LYS A 31 -9.94 -11.75 -2.22
N THR A 32 -11.05 -11.01 -2.25
CA THR A 32 -11.10 -9.71 -2.93
C THR A 32 -10.28 -8.66 -2.16
N GLY A 33 -9.45 -7.91 -2.88
CA GLY A 33 -8.61 -6.88 -2.28
C GLY A 33 -8.16 -5.83 -3.30
N ALA A 34 -7.34 -4.91 -2.81
CA ALA A 34 -6.68 -3.89 -3.59
C ALA A 34 -5.24 -3.74 -3.07
N TYR A 35 -4.29 -3.44 -3.96
CA TYR A 35 -2.95 -3.12 -3.52
C TYR A 35 -2.36 -1.92 -4.28
N LEU A 36 -1.29 -1.39 -3.72
CA LEU A 36 -0.50 -0.30 -4.27
C LEU A 36 0.97 -0.68 -4.11
N ASP A 37 1.68 -0.80 -5.23
CA ASP A 37 3.09 -1.17 -5.25
C ASP A 37 3.97 0.07 -5.39
N LYS A 38 5.15 0.06 -4.77
CA LYS A 38 6.24 1.00 -4.97
C LYS A 38 7.42 0.26 -5.56
N ASP A 39 7.97 0.80 -6.63
CA ASP A 39 9.21 0.35 -7.21
C ASP A 39 10.16 1.54 -7.28
N SER A 40 11.21 1.51 -6.48
CA SER A 40 12.22 2.57 -6.38
C SER A 40 13.61 1.97 -6.17
N GLU A 41 14.64 2.78 -6.38
CA GLU A 41 16.04 2.33 -6.22
C GLU A 41 16.39 1.87 -4.80
N LYS A 42 15.66 2.38 -3.79
CA LYS A 42 15.88 2.03 -2.38
C LYS A 42 14.99 0.89 -1.91
N TYR A 43 13.71 0.95 -2.27
CA TYR A 43 12.69 0.04 -1.76
C TYR A 43 11.79 -0.49 -2.87
N VAL A 44 11.45 -1.77 -2.75
CA VAL A 44 10.23 -2.35 -3.32
C VAL A 44 9.23 -2.47 -2.17
N ALA A 45 8.04 -1.87 -2.31
CA ALA A 45 7.04 -1.88 -1.25
C ALA A 45 5.65 -2.20 -1.79
N ARG A 46 4.78 -2.70 -0.91
CA ARG A 46 3.38 -3.01 -1.20
C ARG A 46 2.48 -2.62 -0.03
N ILE A 47 1.37 -1.98 -0.35
CA ILE A 47 0.23 -1.79 0.55
C ILE A 47 -0.88 -2.70 0.06
N THR A 48 -1.41 -3.58 0.90
CA THR A 48 -2.54 -4.46 0.53
C THR A 48 -3.70 -4.24 1.49
N LEU A 49 -4.88 -3.91 0.96
CA LEU A 49 -6.14 -3.83 1.72
C LEU A 49 -7.12 -4.88 1.20
N TRP A 50 -7.64 -5.73 2.08
CA TRP A 50 -8.67 -6.72 1.75
C TRP A 50 -10.08 -6.26 2.10
N GLU A 51 -11.12 -6.86 1.50
CA GLU A 51 -12.52 -6.61 1.88
C GLU A 51 -12.84 -6.95 3.34
N SER A 52 -12.08 -7.89 3.92
CA SER A 52 -12.11 -8.31 5.32
C SER A 52 -11.55 -7.26 6.29
N MET A 53 -11.19 -6.06 5.81
CA MET A 53 -10.62 -4.98 6.63
C MET A 53 -9.23 -5.31 7.20
N GLU A 54 -8.55 -6.24 6.56
CA GLU A 54 -7.14 -6.54 6.81
C GLU A 54 -6.32 -5.53 5.98
N LEU A 55 -5.27 -4.94 6.56
CA LEU A 55 -4.34 -4.01 5.91
C LEU A 55 -2.91 -4.47 6.17
N GLN A 56 -2.15 -4.70 5.11
CA GLN A 56 -0.76 -5.14 5.18
C GLN A 56 0.16 -4.12 4.51
N PHE A 57 1.32 -3.91 5.14
CA PHE A 57 2.44 -3.15 4.60
C PHE A 57 3.68 -4.03 4.50
N GLU A 58 4.31 -3.98 3.34
CA GLU A 58 5.54 -4.72 3.05
C GLU A 58 6.53 -3.75 2.41
N ALA A 59 7.78 -3.72 2.88
CA ALA A 59 8.87 -3.04 2.19
C ALA A 59 10.15 -3.86 2.31
N MET A 60 10.84 -4.01 1.19
CA MET A 60 12.14 -4.66 1.09
C MET A 60 13.17 -3.64 0.63
N ASP A 61 14.32 -3.61 1.29
CA ASP A 61 15.48 -2.85 0.83
C ASP A 61 16.08 -3.55 -0.40
N VAL A 62 16.27 -2.80 -1.48
CA VAL A 62 16.74 -3.35 -2.76
C VAL A 62 18.21 -3.75 -2.70
N ILE A 63 19.02 -3.08 -1.87
CA ILE A 63 20.46 -3.28 -1.79
C ILE A 63 20.76 -4.52 -0.94
N SER A 64 20.19 -4.61 0.26
CA SER A 64 20.41 -5.74 1.16
C SER A 64 19.52 -6.94 0.85
N GLY A 65 18.39 -6.71 0.17
CA GLY A 65 17.35 -7.73 -0.02
C GLY A 65 16.60 -8.08 1.27
N GLU A 66 16.84 -7.35 2.36
CA GLU A 66 16.21 -7.59 3.65
C GLU A 66 14.85 -6.92 3.74
N GLN A 67 13.98 -7.51 4.55
CA GLN A 67 12.69 -6.95 4.87
C GLN A 67 12.84 -5.75 5.81
N ALA A 68 12.63 -4.55 5.28
CA ALA A 68 12.71 -3.30 6.04
C ALA A 68 11.42 -3.03 6.85
N ILE A 69 10.25 -3.39 6.30
CA ILE A 69 8.95 -3.20 6.95
C ILE A 69 8.05 -4.41 6.70
N TRP A 70 7.43 -4.89 7.77
CA TRP A 70 6.32 -5.86 7.72
C TRP A 70 5.33 -5.55 8.82
N GLU A 71 4.16 -5.05 8.43
CA GLU A 71 3.11 -4.67 9.36
C GLU A 71 1.77 -5.18 8.88
N TYR A 72 0.96 -5.61 9.84
CA TYR A 72 -0.37 -6.15 9.61
C TYR A 72 -1.34 -5.54 10.61
N ASN A 73 -2.42 -4.96 10.10
CA ASN A 73 -3.39 -4.22 10.88
C ASN A 73 -4.81 -4.67 10.53
N GLN A 74 -5.66 -4.81 11.54
CA GLN A 74 -7.11 -4.93 11.36
C GLN A 74 -7.70 -3.52 11.50
N VAL A 75 -8.19 -2.96 10.40
CA VAL A 75 -8.73 -1.59 10.37
C VAL A 75 -10.26 -1.59 10.57
N ARG A 76 -10.80 -0.47 11.00
CA ARG A 76 -12.23 -0.30 11.33
C ARG A 76 -12.96 0.57 10.32
N ASP A 77 -12.29 1.56 9.76
CA ASP A 77 -12.88 2.55 8.87
C ASP A 77 -11.85 3.11 7.87
N SER A 78 -12.33 3.98 6.98
CA SER A 78 -11.52 4.57 5.90
C SER A 78 -10.44 5.47 6.46
N ASP A 79 -10.72 6.22 7.52
CA ASP A 79 -9.82 7.23 8.04
C ASP A 79 -8.59 6.56 8.66
N GLU A 80 -8.77 5.42 9.33
CA GLU A 80 -7.68 4.58 9.82
C GLU A 80 -6.80 4.07 8.67
N VAL A 81 -7.39 3.58 7.58
CA VAL A 81 -6.64 3.17 6.37
C VAL A 81 -5.82 4.32 5.81
N LEU A 82 -6.43 5.50 5.64
CA LEU A 82 -5.74 6.64 5.04
C LEU A 82 -4.59 7.13 5.93
N THR A 83 -4.80 7.12 7.24
CA THR A 83 -3.80 7.52 8.24
C THR A 83 -2.60 6.58 8.21
N LEU A 84 -2.85 5.27 8.29
CA LEU A 84 -1.79 4.25 8.29
C LEU A 84 -1.02 4.23 6.98
N ASN A 85 -1.71 4.33 5.83
CA ASN A 85 -1.05 4.38 4.52
C ASN A 85 -0.14 5.60 4.41
N SER A 86 -0.61 6.77 4.84
CA SER A 86 0.17 8.01 4.78
C SER A 86 1.42 7.93 5.66
N ALA A 87 1.30 7.35 6.86
CA ALA A 87 2.42 7.11 7.76
C ALA A 87 3.44 6.13 7.17
N PHE A 88 2.99 5.06 6.54
CA PHE A 88 3.85 4.10 5.85
C PHE A 88 4.59 4.75 4.67
N ILE A 89 3.90 5.49 3.82
CA ILE A 89 4.52 6.19 2.67
C ILE A 89 5.58 7.19 3.12
N ALA A 90 5.34 7.92 4.22
CA ALA A 90 6.31 8.86 4.78
C ALA A 90 7.62 8.18 5.22
N ARG A 91 7.57 6.90 5.63
CA ARG A 91 8.75 6.09 6.00
C ARG A 91 9.56 5.60 4.80
N LEU A 92 9.01 5.67 3.58
CA LEU A 92 9.63 5.20 2.34
C LEU A 92 10.25 6.31 1.49
N ARG A 93 10.33 7.55 2.00
CA ARG A 93 10.97 8.70 1.36
C ARG A 93 12.45 8.74 1.75
#